data_AF-A0A945ZLD9-F1
#
_entry.id   AF-A0A945ZLD9-F1
#
_cell.length_a   1.000
_cell.length_b   1.000
_cell.length_c   1.000
_cell.angle_alpha   90.00
_cell.angle_beta   90.00
_cell.angle_gamma   90.00
#
_symmetry.space_group_name_H-M   'P 1'
#
loop_
_entity.id
_entity.type
_entity.pdbx_description
1 polymer ?
#
loop_
_entity_poly.entity_id
_entity_poly.type
_entity_poly.pdbx_seq_one_letter_code
_entity_poly.pdbx_strand_id
1 'polypeptide(L)' 'MSKLFKQSSDTQNGRLFETWSFSKYNYIYFGIGLLLIIIGYFVMASGEVNSFQSLTLAPIMLFAGYIIFI' A
#
# COMPACT_ATOMS: atom_id res chain seq x y z
N MET A 1 48.19 15.14 -22.72
CA MET A 1 47.77 13.77 -22.35
C MET A 1 46.38 13.83 -21.77
N SER A 2 45.42 13.44 -22.58
CA SER A 2 43.99 13.40 -22.30
C SER A 2 43.73 12.38 -21.20
N LYS A 3 43.40 12.86 -20.00
CA LYS A 3 42.66 12.02 -19.06
C LYS A 3 41.25 11.89 -19.64
N LEU A 4 41.12 10.92 -20.54
CA LEU A 4 39.87 10.42 -21.08
C LEU A 4 38.95 10.21 -19.89
N PHE A 5 37.89 11.01 -19.84
CA PHE A 5 36.75 10.77 -18.99
C PHE A 5 36.31 9.31 -19.17
N LYS A 6 36.58 8.49 -18.15
CA LYS A 6 36.01 7.16 -18.05
C LYS A 6 34.54 7.36 -17.69
N GLN A 7 33.70 7.53 -18.72
CA GLN A 7 32.26 7.42 -18.61
C GLN A 7 31.96 5.95 -18.30
N SER A 8 31.84 5.60 -17.03
CA SER A 8 31.19 4.37 -16.62
C SER A 8 29.71 4.52 -16.96
N SER A 9 29.34 4.02 -18.14
CA SER A 9 27.96 3.66 -18.47
C SER A 9 27.54 2.49 -17.59
N ASP A 10 27.43 2.75 -16.29
CA ASP A 10 26.71 1.88 -15.37
C ASP A 10 25.27 1.92 -15.85
N THR A 11 24.90 0.86 -16.54
CA THR A 11 23.56 0.58 -17.00
C THR A 11 22.66 0.56 -15.78
N GLN A 12 21.98 1.68 -15.52
CA GLN A 12 21.04 1.91 -14.41
C GLN A 12 19.73 1.12 -14.59
N ASN A 13 19.78 -0.06 -15.20
CA ASN A 13 18.60 -0.88 -15.46
C ASN A 13 18.40 -1.80 -14.25
N GLY A 14 17.76 -1.32 -13.18
CA GLY A 14 17.26 -2.22 -12.13
C GLY A 14 17.03 -1.65 -10.73
N ARG A 15 17.55 -0.46 -10.40
CA ARG A 15 17.50 0.04 -9.01
C ARG A 15 16.13 0.53 -8.52
N LEU A 16 15.13 0.62 -9.41
CA LEU A 16 13.80 1.14 -9.06
C LEU A 16 13.08 0.29 -8.01
N PHE A 17 13.37 -1.02 -7.97
CA PHE A 17 12.82 -1.94 -6.97
C PHE A 17 13.78 -2.19 -5.80
N GLU A 18 15.05 -1.82 -5.94
CA GLU A 18 16.09 -1.97 -4.92
C GLU A 18 15.99 -0.87 -3.84
N THR A 19 15.40 0.28 -4.17
CA THR A 19 15.14 1.39 -3.25
C THR A 19 13.87 1.22 -2.43
N TRP A 20 13.02 0.24 -2.74
CA TRP A 20 11.78 0.01 -2.01
C TRP A 20 12.11 -0.75 -0.72
N SER A 21 12.46 0.01 0.34
CA SER A 21 12.99 -0.53 1.61
C SER A 21 11.98 -1.26 2.48
N PHE A 22 10.78 -1.56 1.96
CA PHE A 22 9.76 -2.28 2.71
C PHE A 22 10.20 -3.73 2.94
N SER A 23 10.35 -4.09 4.21
CA SER A 23 10.59 -5.48 4.62
C SER A 23 9.42 -6.38 4.20
N LYS A 24 9.66 -7.69 4.04
CA LYS A 24 8.61 -8.68 3.70
C LYS A 24 7.38 -8.56 4.60
N TYR A 25 7.58 -8.25 5.88
CA TYR A 25 6.48 -8.04 6.84
C TYR A 25 5.60 -6.84 6.48
N ASN A 26 6.18 -5.74 6.00
CA ASN A 26 5.44 -4.54 5.63
C ASN A 26 4.51 -4.80 4.43
N TYR A 27 4.91 -5.65 3.49
CA TYR A 27 4.04 -6.09 2.40
C TYR A 27 2.86 -6.94 2.87
N ILE A 28 3.06 -7.75 3.93
CA ILE A 28 1.97 -8.54 4.51
C ILE A 28 0.95 -7.59 5.17
N TYR A 29 1.42 -6.64 5.99
CA TYR A 29 0.53 -5.64 6.59
C TYR A 29 -0.20 -4.80 5.54
N PHE A 30 0.51 -4.37 4.50
CA PHE A 30 -0.10 -3.66 3.38
C PHE A 30 -1.19 -4.48 2.69
N GLY A 31 -0.93 -5.77 2.41
CA GLY A 31 -1.94 -6.66 1.80
C GLY A 31 -3.16 -6.86 2.69
N ILE A 32 -2.97 -7.02 4.00
CA ILE A 32 -4.07 -7.13 4.98
C ILE A 32 -4.87 -5.83 5.03
N GLY A 33 -4.20 -4.68 5.09
CA GLY A 33 -4.84 -3.36 5.10
C GLY A 33 -5.66 -3.11 3.83
N LEU A 34 -5.12 -3.46 2.66
CA LEU A 34 -5.83 -3.35 1.38
C LEU A 34 -7.10 -4.20 1.37
N LEU A 35 -7.00 -5.44 1.85
CA LEU A 35 -8.13 -6.36 1.93
C LEU A 35 -9.21 -5.85 2.91
N LEU A 36 -8.80 -5.29 4.06
CA LEU A 36 -9.69 -4.63 5.01
C LEU A 36 -10.45 -3.46 4.39
N ILE A 37 -9.76 -2.62 3.61
CA ILE A 37 -10.38 -1.48 2.93
C ILE A 37 -11.43 -1.95 1.93
N ILE A 38 -11.08 -2.95 1.10
CA ILE A 38 -12.00 -3.52 0.12
C ILE A 38 -13.24 -4.07 0.82
N ILE A 39 -13.08 -4.89 1.86
CA ILE A 39 -14.21 -5.44 2.61
C ILE A 39 -15.02 -4.33 3.28
N GLY A 40 -14.39 -3.32 3.86
CA GLY A 40 -15.07 -2.18 4.48
C GLY A 40 -16.00 -1.46 3.49
N TYR A 41 -15.55 -1.24 2.27
CA TYR A 41 -16.41 -0.68 1.22
C TYR A 41 -17.51 -1.63 0.76
N PHE A 42 -17.26 -2.93 0.66
CA PHE A 42 -18.32 -3.91 0.38
C PHE A 42 -19.40 -3.93 1.45
N VAL A 43 -19.00 -3.92 2.74
CA VAL A 43 -19.92 -3.85 3.89
C VAL A 43 -20.73 -2.56 3.86
N MET A 44 -20.11 -1.43 3.49
CA MET A 44 -20.81 -0.16 3.33
C MET A 44 -21.83 -0.21 2.19
N ALA A 45 -21.48 -0.86 1.08
CA ALA A 45 -22.31 -0.97 -0.12
C ALA A 45 -23.45 -1.98 0.00
N SER A 46 -23.31 -3.02 0.84
CA SER A 46 -24.37 -4.01 1.06
C SER A 46 -25.51 -3.50 1.96
N GLY A 47 -25.30 -2.41 2.69
CA GLY A 47 -26.27 -1.85 3.62
C GLY A 47 -27.01 -0.62 3.13
N GLU A 48 -28.15 -0.36 3.77
CA GLU A 48 -28.78 0.95 3.67
C GLU A 48 -27.86 2.02 4.27
N VAL A 49 -27.91 3.24 3.71
CA VAL A 49 -27.04 4.35 4.09
C VAL A 49 -27.04 4.62 5.60
N ASN A 50 -28.21 4.48 6.25
CA ASN A 50 -28.39 4.76 7.68
C ASN A 50 -28.34 3.50 8.56
N SER A 51 -27.87 2.37 8.03
CA SER A 51 -27.75 1.13 8.78
C SER A 51 -26.45 1.09 9.61
N PHE A 52 -26.44 0.27 10.66
CA PHE A 52 -25.27 0.09 11.54
C PHE A 52 -24.01 -0.32 10.76
N GLN A 53 -24.15 -1.18 9.75
CA GLN A 53 -23.03 -1.62 8.93
C GLN A 53 -22.36 -0.47 8.17
N SER A 54 -23.14 0.48 7.63
CA SER A 54 -22.61 1.62 6.87
C SER A 54 -22.15 2.77 7.77
N LEU A 55 -22.82 3.01 8.90
CA LEU A 55 -22.51 4.12 9.81
C LEU A 55 -21.45 3.79 10.86
N THR A 56 -21.20 2.51 11.17
CA THR A 56 -20.30 2.13 12.26
C THR A 56 -19.31 1.06 11.84
N LEU A 57 -19.77 -0.08 11.34
CA LEU A 57 -18.88 -1.21 11.04
C LEU A 57 -17.89 -0.88 9.93
N ALA A 58 -18.38 -0.39 8.79
CA ALA A 58 -17.54 -0.02 7.66
C ALA A 58 -16.52 1.09 8.00
N PRO A 59 -16.91 2.22 8.64
CA PRO A 59 -15.95 3.22 9.10
C PRO A 59 -14.84 2.66 10.00
N ILE A 60 -15.15 1.74 10.92
CA ILE A 60 -14.15 1.11 11.79
C ILE A 60 -13.18 0.22 10.98
N MET A 61 -13.69 -0.58 10.04
CA MET A 61 -12.86 -1.42 9.17
C MET A 61 -11.95 -0.57 8.28
N LEU A 62 -12.48 0.50 7.69
CA LEU A 62 -11.71 1.45 6.89
C LEU A 62 -10.64 2.16 7.73
N PHE A 63 -10.99 2.60 8.96
CA PHE A 63 -10.04 3.21 9.88
C PHE A 63 -8.89 2.25 10.20
N ALA A 64 -9.19 0.99 10.54
CA ALA A 64 -8.16 0.00 10.81
C ALA A 64 -7.26 -0.22 9.57
N GLY A 65 -7.85 -0.38 8.38
CA GLY A 65 -7.11 -0.58 7.14
C GLY A 65 -6.17 0.58 6.80
N TYR A 66 -6.64 1.83 6.92
CA TYR A 66 -5.87 3.02 6.55
C TYR A 66 -4.88 3.50 7.61
N ILE A 67 -5.15 3.28 8.90
CA ILE A 67 -4.36 3.89 9.99
C ILE A 67 -3.48 2.87 10.72
N ILE A 68 -3.92 1.60 10.81
CA ILE A 68 -3.19 0.58 11.58
C ILE A 68 -2.29 -0.26 10.66
N PHE A 69 -2.71 -0.52 9.42
CA PHE A 69 -2.05 -1.51 8.56
C PHE A 69 -1.24 -0.94 7.39
N ILE A 70 -1.65 0.19 6.80
CA ILE A 70 -0.99 0.85 5.66
C ILE A 70 -0.31 2.12 6.16
#